data_AF-A0A1L9TDY3-F1
#
_entry.id   AF-A0A1L9TDY3-F1
#
_cell.length_a   1.000
_cell.length_b   1.000
_cell.length_c   1.000
_cell.angle_alpha   90.00
_cell.angle_beta   90.00
_cell.angle_gamma   90.00
#
_symmetry.space_group_name_H-M   'P 1'
#
loop_
_entity.id
_entity.type
_entity.pdbx_description
1 polymer ?
#
loop_
_entity_poly.entity_id
_entity_poly.type
_entity_poly.pdbx_seq_one_letter_code
_entity_poly.pdbx_strand_id
1 'polypeptide(L)'
;MISTLIGFADCHKQDNCALLSYFANDLKRIALETLSQSGLRQECEMLALARQCHHQALTHGGLLHCDRFFNRVRQDYRNTKHEATVERAWNIFWNEALRNCPGPVLFEPGVSALFSSRDFQLDKVPRYLFRTYDRKSFGKSNEKVISSPASQMRTASSKLDIFSCETGLAMAMVDRHMNPWRVKDYERQPPDNFMSWTSSLLYAVQYALYRRYHHGCTSEEIKICVVDTKKFAEGQFIHAKRLLQAYYDLVRQTDLLQTFDLRLLVYIYQNGEYLSQGTLYHQGRSCLVSLAALEQSGLYSLYPEFAARDRQSKWAVTTAHFRKLWTEQHVSTTYGELEAALSLASACFVGVDILEMAVMFLSFKRRELRRVRGGKESLRSIIHTYITDSNVKDCLQSLHIPEWGRKPQEVRQYLAALHLLYPGPAVFDGSAEGKLSNTDGGSAEQESGLIQGLLRCFSVLL
;
A
#
# COMPACT_ATOMS: atom_id res chain seq x y z
N MET A 1 4.64 -29.86 1.88
CA MET A 1 5.24 -28.57 1.47
C MET A 1 6.08 -28.70 0.21
N ILE A 2 7.28 -29.30 0.24
CA ILE A 2 8.16 -29.45 -0.95
C ILE A 2 7.44 -30.17 -2.11
N SER A 3 6.74 -31.28 -1.85
CA SER A 3 5.97 -31.98 -2.90
C SER A 3 4.88 -31.11 -3.52
N THR A 4 4.24 -30.26 -2.72
CA THR A 4 3.23 -29.30 -3.18
C THR A 4 3.88 -28.21 -4.04
N LEU A 5 5.06 -27.72 -3.63
CA LEU A 5 5.83 -26.71 -4.36
C LEU A 5 6.28 -27.22 -5.72
N ILE A 6 6.81 -28.43 -5.77
CA ILE A 6 7.16 -29.14 -7.01
C ILE A 6 5.91 -29.32 -7.89
N GLY A 7 4.75 -29.54 -7.26
CA GLY A 7 3.45 -29.62 -7.94
C GLY A 7 3.07 -28.36 -8.71
N PHE A 8 3.56 -27.19 -8.31
CA PHE A 8 3.27 -25.93 -9.01
C PHE A 8 4.06 -25.74 -10.31
N ALA A 9 5.10 -26.53 -10.57
CA ALA A 9 5.96 -26.30 -11.72
C ALA A 9 5.36 -26.71 -13.08
N ASP A 10 4.21 -27.41 -13.12
CA ASP A 10 3.39 -27.86 -14.28
C ASP A 10 4.08 -28.31 -15.60
N CYS A 11 5.41 -28.42 -15.66
CA CYS A 11 6.18 -28.83 -16.82
C CYS A 11 7.36 -29.77 -16.45
N HIS A 12 7.59 -30.75 -17.34
CA HIS A 12 8.70 -31.71 -17.42
C HIS A 12 9.31 -32.17 -16.07
N LYS A 13 8.50 -32.79 -15.20
CA LYS A 13 9.03 -33.54 -14.03
C LYS A 13 10.10 -34.55 -14.45
N GLN A 14 9.94 -35.19 -15.61
CA GLN A 14 10.82 -36.27 -16.08
C GLN A 14 12.28 -35.83 -16.28
N ASP A 15 12.54 -34.68 -16.91
CA ASP A 15 13.91 -34.22 -17.17
C ASP A 15 14.62 -33.72 -15.91
N ASN A 16 13.85 -33.22 -14.94
CA ASN A 16 14.38 -32.69 -13.67
C ASN A 16 14.35 -33.69 -12.51
N CYS A 17 13.87 -34.93 -12.73
CA CYS A 17 13.79 -35.96 -11.69
C CYS A 17 15.17 -36.25 -11.04
N ALA A 18 16.23 -36.29 -11.85
CA ALA A 18 17.59 -36.53 -11.38
C ALA A 18 18.09 -35.38 -10.49
N LEU A 19 17.86 -34.13 -10.90
CA LEU A 19 18.21 -32.94 -10.12
C LEU A 19 17.40 -32.84 -8.82
N LEU A 20 16.09 -33.09 -8.86
CA LEU A 20 15.25 -33.11 -7.66
C LEU A 20 15.70 -34.18 -6.66
N SER A 21 16.08 -35.37 -7.15
CA SER A 21 16.60 -36.44 -6.32
C SER A 21 17.96 -36.10 -5.73
N TYR A 22 18.85 -35.51 -6.54
CA TYR A 22 20.17 -35.06 -6.12
C TYR A 22 20.10 -34.00 -5.00
N PHE A 23 19.23 -33.00 -5.18
CA PHE A 23 19.08 -31.89 -4.24
C PHE A 23 18.05 -32.16 -3.13
N ALA A 24 17.53 -33.38 -2.97
CA ALA A 24 16.47 -33.67 -2.00
C ALA A 24 16.82 -33.22 -0.57
N ASN A 25 18.06 -33.41 -0.13
CA ASN A 25 18.53 -32.97 1.18
C ASN A 25 18.71 -31.45 1.27
N ASP A 26 19.23 -30.83 0.21
CA ASP A 26 19.38 -29.37 0.16
C ASP A 26 18.00 -28.67 0.15
N LEU A 27 17.02 -29.22 -0.56
CA LEU A 27 15.62 -28.75 -0.54
C LEU A 27 14.99 -28.87 0.85
N LYS A 28 15.23 -29.98 1.55
CA LYS A 28 14.79 -30.14 2.95
C LYS A 28 15.44 -29.12 3.87
N ARG A 29 16.75 -28.90 3.72
CA ARG A 29 17.48 -27.89 4.50
C ARG A 29 16.90 -26.50 4.26
N ILE A 30 16.74 -26.10 2.99
CA ILE A 30 16.14 -24.81 2.63
C ILE A 30 14.75 -24.67 3.26
N ALA A 31 13.90 -25.71 3.18
CA ALA A 31 12.58 -25.68 3.79
C ALA A 31 12.64 -25.48 5.31
N LEU A 32 13.54 -26.19 6.01
CA LEU A 32 13.70 -26.04 7.46
C LEU A 32 14.19 -24.64 7.83
N GLU A 33 15.15 -24.08 7.10
CA GLU A 33 15.66 -22.74 7.32
C GLU A 33 14.58 -21.68 7.08
N THR A 34 13.87 -21.77 5.95
CA THR A 34 12.75 -20.86 5.63
C THR A 34 11.66 -20.91 6.69
N LEU A 35 11.28 -22.11 7.15
CA LEU A 35 10.24 -22.28 8.16
C LEU A 35 10.66 -21.78 9.55
N SER A 36 11.95 -21.91 9.87
CA SER A 36 12.50 -21.43 11.14
C SER A 36 12.59 -19.90 11.18
N GLN A 37 12.67 -19.25 10.02
CA GLN A 37 12.66 -17.79 9.86
C GLN A 37 11.24 -17.21 9.72
N SER A 38 10.30 -17.96 9.16
CA SER A 38 8.90 -17.54 9.00
C SER A 38 8.14 -17.65 10.32
N GLY A 39 8.40 -16.75 11.26
CA GLY A 39 7.56 -16.58 12.44
C GLY A 39 6.13 -16.19 12.04
N LEU A 40 5.23 -17.19 11.99
CA LEU A 40 3.77 -17.08 11.86
C LEU A 40 3.23 -16.57 10.50
N ARG A 41 2.95 -17.48 9.55
CA ARG A 41 1.70 -17.57 8.72
C ARG A 41 1.84 -18.54 7.53
N GLN A 42 1.01 -19.58 7.54
CA GLN A 42 0.99 -20.70 6.59
C GLN A 42 0.83 -20.31 5.10
N GLU A 43 0.16 -19.18 4.80
CA GLU A 43 -0.05 -18.70 3.43
C GLU A 43 1.19 -18.04 2.79
N CYS A 44 2.18 -17.64 3.59
CA CYS A 44 3.45 -17.10 3.09
C CYS A 44 4.54 -18.17 2.96
N GLU A 45 4.47 -19.27 3.70
CA GLU A 45 5.51 -20.29 3.77
C GLU A 45 5.81 -20.93 2.41
N MET A 46 4.76 -21.27 1.64
CA MET A 46 4.92 -21.85 0.31
C MET A 46 5.61 -20.89 -0.66
N LEU A 47 5.20 -19.61 -0.65
CA LEU A 47 5.75 -18.60 -1.53
C LEU A 47 7.19 -18.22 -1.12
N ALA A 48 7.45 -18.08 0.18
CA ALA A 48 8.78 -17.85 0.71
C ALA A 48 9.74 -19.00 0.34
N LEU A 49 9.28 -20.25 0.48
CA LEU A 49 10.05 -21.41 0.06
C LEU A 49 10.29 -21.41 -1.45
N ALA A 50 9.26 -21.10 -2.24
CA ALA A 50 9.40 -20.99 -3.70
C ALA A 50 10.45 -19.95 -4.10
N ARG A 51 10.44 -18.77 -3.47
CA ARG A 51 11.43 -17.70 -3.68
C ARG A 51 12.83 -18.16 -3.35
N GLN A 52 13.00 -18.80 -2.19
CA GLN A 52 14.31 -19.26 -1.75
C GLN A 52 14.85 -20.34 -2.67
N CYS A 53 14.03 -21.32 -3.07
CA CYS A 53 14.45 -22.35 -4.03
C CYS A 53 14.81 -21.73 -5.39
N HIS A 54 13.99 -20.81 -5.90
CA HIS A 54 14.26 -20.10 -7.14
C HIS A 54 15.56 -19.30 -7.09
N HIS A 55 15.80 -18.55 -6.00
CA HIS A 55 17.04 -17.81 -5.80
C HIS A 55 18.25 -18.75 -5.77
N GLN A 56 18.20 -19.82 -4.97
CA GLN A 56 19.28 -20.80 -4.86
C GLN A 56 19.57 -21.55 -6.18
N ALA A 57 18.58 -21.65 -7.08
CA ALA A 57 18.76 -22.26 -8.40
C ALA A 57 19.47 -21.32 -9.39
N LEU A 58 19.22 -20.01 -9.31
CA LEU A 58 19.79 -19.01 -10.23
C LEU A 58 21.12 -18.40 -9.75
N THR A 59 21.40 -18.42 -8.45
CA THR A 59 22.61 -17.81 -7.89
C THR A 59 23.81 -18.72 -8.11
N HIS A 60 24.90 -18.18 -8.68
CA HIS A 60 26.14 -18.92 -8.85
C HIS A 60 26.69 -19.40 -7.49
N GLY A 61 26.93 -20.71 -7.35
CA GLY A 61 27.31 -21.33 -6.08
C GLY A 61 26.15 -21.57 -5.10
N GLY A 62 24.91 -21.27 -5.49
CA GLY A 62 23.72 -21.57 -4.72
C GLY A 62 23.54 -23.06 -4.46
N LEU A 63 22.83 -23.39 -3.38
CA LEU A 63 22.62 -24.77 -2.95
C LEU A 63 21.93 -25.62 -4.01
N LEU A 64 21.07 -25.02 -4.83
CA LEU A 64 20.32 -25.70 -5.89
C LEU A 64 20.88 -25.42 -7.29
N HIS A 65 22.08 -24.84 -7.39
CA HIS A 65 22.69 -24.51 -8.68
C HIS A 65 23.10 -25.79 -9.43
N CYS A 66 22.69 -25.91 -10.70
CA CYS A 66 22.88 -27.15 -11.48
C CYS A 66 24.35 -27.53 -11.69
N ASP A 67 25.28 -26.58 -11.69
CA ASP A 67 26.73 -26.88 -11.75
C ASP A 67 27.20 -27.85 -10.67
N ARG A 68 26.60 -27.81 -9.46
CA ARG A 68 26.95 -28.74 -8.38
C ARG A 68 26.60 -30.18 -8.74
N PHE A 69 25.51 -30.37 -9.47
CA PHE A 69 25.11 -31.68 -10.00
C PHE A 69 26.07 -32.10 -11.12
N PHE A 70 26.29 -31.24 -12.12
CA PHE A 70 27.16 -31.59 -13.25
C PHE A 70 28.61 -31.84 -12.83
N ASN A 71 29.16 -31.09 -11.87
CA ASN A 71 30.52 -31.35 -11.37
C ASN A 71 30.66 -32.72 -10.71
N ARG A 72 29.57 -33.25 -10.11
CA ARG A 72 29.56 -34.60 -9.54
C ARG A 72 29.37 -35.68 -10.60
N VAL A 73 28.52 -35.43 -11.60
CA VAL A 73 28.21 -36.40 -12.67
C VAL A 73 29.26 -36.38 -13.81
N ARG A 74 30.06 -35.31 -13.93
CA ARG A 74 31.16 -35.16 -14.92
C ARG A 74 32.26 -36.23 -14.83
N GLN A 75 32.25 -37.08 -13.81
CA GLN A 75 33.09 -38.29 -13.80
C GLN A 75 32.67 -39.30 -14.88
N ASP A 76 31.43 -39.26 -15.40
CA ASP A 76 30.92 -40.31 -16.29
C ASP A 76 30.55 -39.88 -17.73
N TYR A 77 30.25 -38.60 -18.04
CA TYR A 77 29.82 -38.20 -19.39
C TYR A 77 30.24 -36.78 -19.79
N ARG A 78 30.93 -36.63 -20.95
CA ARG A 78 31.32 -35.34 -21.56
C ARG A 78 30.37 -34.95 -22.72
N ASN A 79 29.21 -34.38 -22.44
CA ASN A 79 28.37 -33.78 -23.49
C ASN A 79 27.79 -32.42 -23.08
N THR A 80 28.48 -31.34 -23.48
CA THR A 80 28.18 -29.94 -23.13
C THR A 80 26.83 -29.45 -23.65
N LYS A 81 26.30 -30.02 -24.74
CA LYS A 81 24.99 -29.62 -25.30
C LYS A 81 23.82 -30.06 -24.42
N HIS A 82 23.97 -31.20 -23.73
CA HIS A 82 22.97 -31.70 -22.81
C HIS A 82 22.97 -30.91 -21.49
N GLU A 83 24.16 -30.54 -20.98
CA GLU A 83 24.32 -29.69 -19.77
C GLU A 83 23.52 -28.38 -19.88
N ALA A 84 23.73 -27.62 -20.96
CA ALA A 84 23.03 -26.35 -21.18
C ALA A 84 21.51 -26.50 -21.35
N THR A 85 21.05 -27.65 -21.84
CA THR A 85 19.60 -27.92 -22.00
C THR A 85 18.95 -28.23 -20.65
N VAL A 86 19.62 -29.02 -19.81
CA VAL A 86 19.15 -29.39 -18.48
C VAL A 86 19.21 -28.21 -17.51
N GLU A 87 20.26 -27.38 -17.55
CA GLU A 87 20.32 -26.12 -16.81
C GLU A 87 19.14 -25.21 -17.15
N ARG A 88 18.87 -25.03 -18.45
CA ARG A 88 17.72 -24.23 -18.89
C ARG A 88 16.40 -24.82 -18.38
N ALA A 89 16.22 -26.14 -18.47
CA ALA A 89 15.03 -26.82 -17.98
C ALA A 89 14.87 -26.69 -16.45
N TRP A 90 15.96 -26.72 -15.70
CA TRP A 90 15.99 -26.53 -14.25
C TRP A 90 15.59 -25.11 -13.85
N ASN A 91 16.11 -24.11 -14.56
CA ASN A 91 15.75 -22.72 -14.34
C ASN A 91 14.28 -22.47 -14.70
N ILE A 92 13.78 -23.03 -15.80
CA ILE A 92 12.35 -22.96 -16.16
C ILE A 92 11.48 -23.60 -15.07
N PHE A 93 11.88 -24.76 -14.55
CA PHE A 93 11.14 -25.48 -13.51
C PHE A 93 10.91 -24.62 -12.26
N TRP A 94 11.97 -24.01 -11.70
CA TRP A 94 11.81 -23.16 -10.51
C TRP A 94 11.10 -21.85 -10.80
N ASN A 95 11.27 -21.30 -12.00
CA ASN A 95 10.49 -20.15 -12.45
C ASN A 95 8.99 -20.45 -12.47
N GLU A 96 8.58 -21.60 -13.02
CA GLU A 96 7.18 -22.02 -13.05
C GLU A 96 6.64 -22.34 -11.66
N ALA A 97 7.41 -23.04 -10.82
CA ALA A 97 7.03 -23.29 -9.43
C ALA A 97 6.73 -21.98 -8.67
N LEU A 98 7.60 -20.97 -8.84
CA LEU A 98 7.42 -19.65 -8.23
C LEU A 98 6.20 -18.91 -8.80
N ARG A 99 6.05 -18.88 -10.13
CA ARG A 99 4.93 -18.21 -10.82
C ARG A 99 3.57 -18.74 -10.36
N ASN A 100 3.46 -20.05 -10.20
CA ASN A 100 2.21 -20.73 -9.87
C ASN A 100 1.98 -20.85 -8.35
N CYS A 101 2.98 -20.50 -7.53
CA CYS A 101 2.82 -20.52 -6.09
C CYS A 101 1.78 -19.49 -5.60
N PRO A 102 0.80 -19.89 -4.77
CA PRO A 102 -0.19 -18.99 -4.20
C PRO A 102 0.44 -18.10 -3.12
N GLY A 103 -0.27 -17.01 -2.79
CA GLY A 103 0.10 -16.11 -1.69
C GLY A 103 0.36 -14.67 -2.13
N PRO A 104 0.25 -13.71 -1.21
CA PRO A 104 0.59 -12.31 -1.45
C PRO A 104 2.11 -12.10 -1.48
N VAL A 105 2.56 -11.10 -2.23
CA VAL A 105 3.94 -10.61 -2.12
C VAL A 105 3.98 -9.55 -1.03
N LEU A 106 4.62 -9.89 0.09
CA LEU A 106 4.87 -8.96 1.20
C LEU A 106 6.21 -8.26 1.01
N PHE A 107 6.30 -7.03 1.53
CA PHE A 107 7.53 -6.30 1.75
C PHE A 107 8.22 -6.85 3.00
N GLU A 108 9.42 -7.39 2.84
CA GLU A 108 10.20 -8.03 3.90
C GLU A 108 11.60 -7.39 3.98
N PRO A 109 11.72 -6.16 4.52
CA PRO A 109 12.98 -5.43 4.61
C PRO A 109 14.14 -6.23 5.21
N GLY A 110 13.84 -7.06 6.23
CA GLY A 110 14.83 -7.87 6.94
C GLY A 110 15.48 -8.98 6.11
N VAL A 111 14.98 -9.28 4.90
CA VAL A 111 15.67 -10.18 3.96
C VAL A 111 16.90 -9.50 3.37
N SER A 112 16.91 -8.17 3.31
CA SER A 112 18.06 -7.39 2.88
C SER A 112 18.98 -7.10 4.06
N ALA A 113 20.28 -7.33 3.90
CA ALA A 113 21.27 -6.86 4.87
C ALA A 113 21.39 -5.33 4.95
N LEU A 114 20.79 -4.61 3.99
CA LEU A 114 20.88 -3.16 3.86
C LEU A 114 19.82 -2.41 4.68
N PHE A 115 18.72 -3.07 5.04
CA PHE A 115 17.57 -2.40 5.62
C PHE A 115 17.03 -3.12 6.84
N SER A 116 16.49 -2.35 7.77
CA SER A 116 15.72 -2.85 8.91
C SER A 116 14.23 -2.64 8.68
N SER A 117 13.38 -3.51 9.25
CA SER A 117 11.92 -3.32 9.20
C SER A 117 11.46 -2.00 9.82
N ARG A 118 12.25 -1.44 10.76
CA ARG A 118 11.95 -0.15 11.41
C ARG A 118 12.11 1.03 10.47
N ASP A 119 12.93 0.93 9.43
CA ASP A 119 13.20 2.01 8.47
C ASP A 119 11.94 2.42 7.72
N PHE A 120 11.03 1.45 7.53
CA PHE A 120 9.81 1.65 6.75
C PHE A 120 8.56 1.85 7.61
N GLN A 121 8.60 1.45 8.89
CA GLN A 121 7.47 1.46 9.85
C GLN A 121 6.22 0.79 9.24
N LEU A 122 6.37 -0.49 8.91
CA LEU A 122 5.30 -1.31 8.33
C LEU A 122 4.08 -1.43 9.27
N ASP A 123 4.28 -1.17 10.56
CA ASP A 123 3.27 -1.10 11.62
C ASP A 123 2.42 0.20 11.58
N LYS A 124 2.88 1.23 10.86
CA LYS A 124 2.23 2.56 10.83
C LYS A 124 1.47 2.86 9.53
N VAL A 125 1.05 1.82 8.82
CA VAL A 125 0.19 1.97 7.64
C VAL A 125 -1.20 2.50 8.07
N PRO A 126 -1.72 3.57 7.44
CA PRO A 126 -3.06 4.08 7.72
C PRO A 126 -4.12 3.01 7.53
N ARG A 127 -5.16 3.03 8.37
CA ARG A 127 -6.26 2.06 8.31
C ARG A 127 -6.88 1.97 6.93
N TYR A 128 -7.05 3.09 6.24
CA TYR A 128 -7.59 3.09 4.88
C TYR A 128 -6.59 3.58 3.85
N LEU A 129 -6.54 2.86 2.75
CA LEU A 129 -5.86 3.27 1.54
C LEU A 129 -6.84 3.24 0.36
N PHE A 130 -6.62 4.15 -0.58
CA PHE A 130 -7.47 4.41 -1.72
C PHE A 130 -6.70 4.15 -3.01
N ARG A 131 -7.37 3.58 -4.00
CA ARG A 131 -6.86 3.50 -5.37
C ARG A 131 -7.96 3.84 -6.35
N THR A 132 -7.72 4.87 -7.14
CA THR A 132 -8.58 5.21 -8.28
C THR A 132 -8.13 4.41 -9.50
N TYR A 133 -9.07 3.75 -10.19
CA TYR A 133 -8.79 3.01 -11.41
C TYR A 133 -9.93 3.10 -12.44
N ASP A 134 -9.61 2.75 -13.68
CA ASP A 134 -10.50 2.67 -14.84
C ASP A 134 -9.85 1.72 -15.86
N ARG A 135 -10.50 1.50 -17.01
CA ARG A 135 -10.00 0.57 -18.05
C ARG A 135 -8.62 0.89 -18.64
N LYS A 136 -8.11 2.11 -18.47
CA LYS A 136 -6.77 2.54 -18.91
C LYS A 136 -5.73 2.48 -17.79
N SER A 137 -6.09 2.02 -16.59
CA SER A 137 -5.12 1.82 -15.52
C SER A 137 -4.12 0.73 -15.89
N PHE A 138 -2.84 0.94 -15.55
CA PHE A 138 -1.85 -0.12 -15.60
C PHE A 138 -2.17 -1.22 -14.58
N GLY A 139 -1.81 -2.45 -14.95
CA GLY A 139 -2.13 -3.64 -14.18
C GLY A 139 -3.59 -4.07 -14.34
N LYS A 140 -4.00 -5.05 -13.54
CA LYS A 140 -5.40 -5.49 -13.45
C LYS A 140 -6.05 -4.84 -12.24
N SER A 141 -7.25 -4.29 -12.39
CA SER A 141 -8.03 -3.78 -11.26
C SER A 141 -9.51 -4.08 -11.52
N ASN A 142 -10.16 -4.80 -10.61
CA ASN A 142 -11.58 -5.15 -10.69
C ASN A 142 -12.18 -5.35 -9.29
N GLU A 143 -13.35 -5.95 -9.20
CA GLU A 143 -14.11 -6.10 -7.95
C GLU A 143 -13.45 -7.00 -6.90
N LYS A 144 -12.51 -7.84 -7.34
CA LYS A 144 -11.92 -8.90 -6.50
C LYS A 144 -10.42 -8.72 -6.31
N VAL A 145 -9.75 -8.12 -7.29
CA VAL A 145 -8.29 -8.12 -7.35
C VAL A 145 -7.72 -6.83 -7.93
N ILE A 146 -6.59 -6.41 -7.36
CA ILE A 146 -5.70 -5.38 -7.89
C ILE A 146 -4.32 -6.02 -8.05
N SER A 147 -3.82 -6.09 -9.28
CA SER A 147 -2.56 -6.75 -9.63
C SER A 147 -1.62 -5.80 -10.37
N SER A 148 -0.34 -5.83 -9.99
CA SER A 148 0.74 -5.15 -10.70
C SER A 148 0.80 -5.53 -12.18
N PRO A 149 1.37 -4.68 -13.06
CA PRO A 149 1.66 -5.05 -14.44
C PRO A 149 2.44 -6.38 -14.53
N ALA A 150 3.44 -6.58 -13.66
CA ALA A 150 4.22 -7.81 -13.61
C ALA A 150 3.33 -9.04 -13.32
N SER A 151 2.40 -8.90 -12.36
CA SER A 151 1.46 -9.97 -12.01
C SER A 151 0.46 -10.27 -13.12
N GLN A 152 -0.06 -9.23 -13.77
CA GLN A 152 -0.97 -9.39 -14.90
C GLN A 152 -0.30 -10.16 -16.04
N MET A 153 0.98 -9.87 -16.30
CA MET A 153 1.81 -10.58 -17.28
C MET A 153 2.40 -11.89 -16.75
N ARG A 154 2.11 -12.27 -15.50
CA ARG A 154 2.59 -13.49 -14.84
C ARG A 154 4.12 -13.65 -14.88
N THR A 155 4.86 -12.56 -14.73
CA THR A 155 6.32 -12.63 -14.69
C THR A 155 6.79 -13.27 -13.37
N ALA A 156 7.95 -13.92 -13.37
CA ALA A 156 8.53 -14.44 -12.12
C ALA A 156 8.86 -13.31 -11.13
N SER A 157 9.26 -12.14 -11.64
CA SER A 157 9.47 -10.92 -10.83
C SER A 157 8.23 -10.47 -10.08
N SER A 158 7.02 -10.84 -10.55
CA SER A 158 5.78 -10.53 -9.86
C SER A 158 5.63 -11.18 -8.49
N LYS A 159 6.44 -12.20 -8.22
CA LYS A 159 6.46 -13.00 -6.99
C LYS A 159 7.62 -12.65 -6.07
N LEU A 160 8.55 -11.82 -6.52
CA LEU A 160 9.70 -11.38 -5.74
C LEU A 160 9.36 -10.12 -4.96
N ASP A 161 9.81 -10.09 -3.71
CA ASP A 161 9.85 -8.87 -2.93
C ASP A 161 11.00 -7.97 -3.42
N ILE A 162 10.77 -6.66 -3.48
CA ILE A 162 11.75 -5.66 -3.88
C ILE A 162 13.06 -5.76 -3.09
N PHE A 163 13.00 -6.13 -1.80
CA PHE A 163 14.17 -6.27 -0.94
C PHE A 163 14.98 -7.55 -1.22
N SER A 164 14.39 -8.52 -1.93
CA SER A 164 15.07 -9.71 -2.43
C SER A 164 15.71 -9.51 -3.81
N CYS A 165 15.42 -8.39 -4.47
CA CYS A 165 16.01 -8.07 -5.77
C CYS A 165 17.42 -7.52 -5.62
N GLU A 166 18.24 -7.68 -6.66
CA GLU A 166 19.52 -6.96 -6.76
C GLU A 166 19.29 -5.45 -6.62
N THR A 167 20.11 -4.79 -5.80
CA THR A 167 19.97 -3.37 -5.45
C THR A 167 19.77 -2.45 -6.67
N GLY A 168 20.56 -2.63 -7.73
CA GLY A 168 20.46 -1.82 -8.94
C GLY A 168 19.11 -1.99 -9.65
N LEU A 169 18.63 -3.23 -9.75
CA LEU A 169 17.32 -3.54 -10.32
C LEU A 169 16.17 -3.00 -9.47
N ALA A 170 16.27 -3.16 -8.14
CA ALA A 170 15.28 -2.66 -7.21
C ALA A 170 15.13 -1.13 -7.31
N MET A 171 16.26 -0.43 -7.33
CA MET A 171 16.32 1.01 -7.48
C MET A 171 15.73 1.48 -8.82
N ALA A 172 16.13 0.87 -9.93
CA ALA A 172 15.59 1.20 -11.25
C ALA A 172 14.06 0.98 -11.30
N MET A 173 13.57 -0.07 -10.65
CA MET A 173 12.14 -0.36 -10.56
C MET A 173 11.40 0.69 -9.73
N VAL A 174 11.93 1.07 -8.56
CA VAL A 174 11.35 2.10 -7.69
C VAL A 174 11.36 3.46 -8.39
N ASP A 175 12.47 3.89 -8.99
CA ASP A 175 12.58 5.17 -9.70
C ASP A 175 11.57 5.27 -10.84
N ARG A 176 11.47 4.23 -11.68
CA ARG A 176 10.54 4.17 -12.81
C ARG A 176 9.07 4.16 -12.40
N HIS A 177 8.74 3.49 -11.29
CA HIS A 177 7.35 3.41 -10.79
C HIS A 177 6.92 4.69 -10.08
N MET A 178 7.86 5.28 -9.33
CA MET A 178 7.85 6.72 -9.06
C MET A 178 8.08 7.41 -10.42
N ASN A 179 8.46 8.66 -10.61
CA ASN A 179 8.86 9.23 -11.93
C ASN A 179 8.50 8.59 -13.34
N PRO A 180 7.25 8.20 -13.71
CA PRO A 180 7.02 7.48 -14.98
C PRO A 180 7.26 8.36 -16.21
N TRP A 181 7.18 9.70 -16.04
CA TRP A 181 7.44 10.69 -17.08
C TRP A 181 8.91 10.76 -17.53
N ARG A 182 9.85 10.17 -16.78
CA ARG A 182 11.28 10.14 -17.16
C ARG A 182 11.59 9.03 -18.17
N VAL A 183 10.72 8.03 -18.29
CA VAL A 183 10.96 6.87 -19.12
C VAL A 183 10.38 7.10 -20.51
N LYS A 184 11.27 7.31 -21.50
CA LYS A 184 10.91 7.19 -22.91
C LYS A 184 10.57 5.72 -23.17
N ASP A 185 9.45 5.47 -23.84
CA ASP A 185 8.93 4.12 -24.14
C ASP A 185 8.63 3.26 -22.88
N TYR A 186 7.86 3.79 -21.93
CA TYR A 186 7.43 3.04 -20.73
C TYR A 186 6.84 1.66 -21.07
N GLU A 187 6.11 1.54 -22.19
CA GLU A 187 5.51 0.28 -22.67
C GLU A 187 6.54 -0.79 -23.08
N ARG A 188 7.78 -0.41 -23.41
CA ARG A 188 8.86 -1.34 -23.78
C ARG A 188 9.68 -1.79 -22.58
N GLN A 189 9.47 -1.19 -21.42
CA GLN A 189 10.18 -1.56 -20.21
C GLN A 189 9.59 -2.84 -19.60
N PRO A 190 10.41 -3.65 -18.91
CA PRO A 190 9.89 -4.77 -18.13
C PRO A 190 8.83 -4.28 -17.14
N PRO A 191 7.67 -4.95 -17.03
CA PRO A 191 6.60 -4.50 -16.15
C PRO A 191 7.09 -4.46 -14.69
N ASP A 192 6.82 -3.36 -13.97
CA ASP A 192 7.13 -3.30 -12.54
C ASP A 192 6.13 -4.10 -11.69
N ASN A 193 6.56 -4.46 -10.48
CA ASN A 193 5.77 -5.27 -9.56
C ASN A 193 4.94 -4.43 -8.57
N PHE A 194 4.75 -3.13 -8.80
CA PHE A 194 4.10 -2.26 -7.84
C PHE A 194 2.67 -1.88 -8.25
N MET A 195 1.86 -1.58 -7.25
CA MET A 195 0.59 -0.89 -7.41
C MET A 195 0.52 0.26 -6.41
N SER A 196 0.21 1.45 -6.93
CA SER A 196 0.10 2.66 -6.12
C SER A 196 -1.25 2.76 -5.41
N TRP A 197 -1.18 3.20 -4.17
CA TRP A 197 -2.28 3.52 -3.28
C TRP A 197 -2.04 4.89 -2.67
N THR A 198 -3.07 5.55 -2.18
CA THR A 198 -2.95 6.82 -1.44
C THR A 198 -3.70 6.74 -0.12
N SER A 199 -3.17 7.36 0.93
CA SER A 199 -3.92 7.59 2.17
C SER A 199 -4.86 8.81 2.10
N SER A 200 -4.84 9.55 1.00
CA SER A 200 -5.63 10.77 0.79
C SER A 200 -6.84 10.49 -0.10
N LEU A 201 -8.02 10.44 0.50
CA LEU A 201 -9.28 10.37 -0.25
C LEU A 201 -9.48 11.62 -1.14
N LEU A 202 -9.04 12.79 -0.68
CA LEU A 202 -9.02 14.03 -1.49
C LEU A 202 -8.25 13.81 -2.80
N TYR A 203 -7.03 13.26 -2.71
CA TYR A 203 -6.21 12.99 -3.88
C TYR A 203 -6.86 11.92 -4.78
N ALA A 204 -7.45 10.87 -4.19
CA ALA A 204 -8.13 9.82 -4.96
C ALA A 204 -9.32 10.38 -5.77
N VAL A 205 -10.15 11.23 -5.15
CA VAL A 205 -11.28 11.92 -5.81
C VAL A 205 -10.79 12.87 -6.90
N GLN A 206 -9.76 13.68 -6.61
CA GLN A 206 -9.17 14.57 -7.61
C GLN A 206 -8.58 13.81 -8.80
N TYR A 207 -7.93 12.67 -8.53
CA TYR A 207 -7.40 11.83 -9.59
C TYR A 207 -8.54 11.20 -10.41
N ALA A 208 -9.66 10.81 -9.80
CA ALA A 208 -10.84 10.33 -10.53
C ALA A 208 -11.38 11.39 -11.50
N LEU A 209 -11.54 12.64 -11.03
CA LEU A 209 -12.00 13.75 -11.86
C LEU A 209 -11.03 14.03 -13.03
N TYR A 210 -9.72 13.97 -12.78
CA TYR A 210 -8.73 14.10 -13.84
C TYR A 210 -8.81 12.98 -14.86
N ARG A 211 -9.00 11.73 -14.44
CA ARG A 211 -9.09 10.61 -15.39
C ARG A 211 -10.34 10.70 -16.26
N ARG A 212 -11.47 11.18 -15.72
CA ARG A 212 -12.64 11.51 -16.55
C ARG A 212 -12.28 12.46 -17.68
N TYR A 213 -11.60 13.55 -17.34
CA TYR A 213 -11.20 14.58 -18.31
C TYR A 213 -10.13 14.07 -19.30
N HIS A 214 -9.04 13.50 -18.80
CA HIS A 214 -7.86 13.14 -19.59
C HIS A 214 -8.02 11.83 -20.37
N HIS A 215 -8.73 10.85 -19.81
CA HIS A 215 -8.93 9.56 -20.46
C HIS A 215 -10.26 9.47 -21.22
N GLY A 216 -11.18 10.41 -21.04
CA GLY A 216 -12.51 10.34 -21.63
C GLY A 216 -13.32 9.15 -21.10
N CYS A 217 -13.01 8.67 -19.89
CA CYS A 217 -13.77 7.63 -19.22
C CYS A 217 -15.03 8.26 -18.59
N THR A 218 -16.14 7.52 -18.56
CA THR A 218 -17.35 8.02 -17.89
C THR A 218 -17.20 7.97 -16.36
N SER A 219 -18.04 8.72 -15.64
CA SER A 219 -18.04 8.69 -14.16
C SER A 219 -18.36 7.30 -13.61
N GLU A 220 -19.09 6.46 -14.34
CA GLU A 220 -19.44 5.08 -13.94
C GLU A 220 -18.26 4.13 -14.10
N GLU A 221 -17.43 4.31 -15.15
CA GLU A 221 -16.26 3.49 -15.44
C GLU A 221 -15.12 3.73 -14.43
N ILE A 222 -15.04 4.93 -13.87
CA ILE A 222 -13.98 5.30 -12.92
C ILE A 222 -14.39 4.86 -11.52
N LYS A 223 -13.57 4.02 -10.90
CA LYS A 223 -13.80 3.47 -9.57
C LYS A 223 -12.75 3.96 -8.59
N ILE A 224 -13.14 4.11 -7.33
CA ILE A 224 -12.25 4.26 -6.18
C ILE A 224 -12.41 3.02 -5.32
N CYS A 225 -11.33 2.25 -5.18
CA CYS A 225 -11.23 1.14 -4.25
C CYS A 225 -10.70 1.65 -2.91
N VAL A 226 -11.38 1.30 -1.83
CA VAL A 226 -10.95 1.55 -0.45
C VAL A 226 -10.65 0.21 0.19
N VAL A 227 -9.47 0.05 0.77
CA VAL A 227 -9.11 -1.14 1.54
C VAL A 227 -8.97 -0.80 3.03
N ASP A 228 -9.46 -1.67 3.91
CA ASP A 228 -9.12 -1.62 5.35
C ASP A 228 -7.84 -2.43 5.56
N THR A 229 -6.71 -1.74 5.73
CA THR A 229 -5.37 -2.33 5.82
C THR A 229 -5.21 -3.27 7.01
N LYS A 230 -6.05 -3.14 8.06
CA LYS A 230 -6.07 -4.08 9.19
C LYS A 230 -6.56 -5.48 8.79
N LYS A 231 -7.24 -5.61 7.64
CA LYS A 231 -7.69 -6.90 7.08
C LYS A 231 -6.63 -7.57 6.19
N PHE A 232 -5.43 -7.00 6.10
CA PHE A 232 -4.31 -7.53 5.32
C PHE A 232 -3.15 -7.90 6.23
N ALA A 233 -2.23 -8.72 5.71
CA ALA A 233 -1.01 -9.05 6.43
C ALA A 233 -0.11 -7.80 6.57
N GLU A 234 0.67 -7.75 7.64
CA GLU A 234 1.75 -6.77 7.76
C GLU A 234 2.72 -6.93 6.59
N GLY A 235 3.28 -5.83 6.10
CA GLY A 235 4.13 -5.84 4.91
C GLY A 235 3.36 -5.91 3.59
N GLN A 236 2.03 -5.94 3.56
CA GLN A 236 1.29 -5.87 2.29
C GLN A 236 1.40 -4.50 1.61
N PHE A 237 1.63 -3.45 2.41
CA PHE A 237 1.77 -2.07 1.96
C PHE A 237 3.02 -1.44 2.56
N ILE A 238 3.67 -0.56 1.79
CA ILE A 238 4.83 0.21 2.25
C ILE A 238 4.69 1.68 1.84
N HIS A 239 5.21 2.59 2.66
CA HIS A 239 5.19 4.03 2.33
C HIS A 239 6.15 4.32 1.16
N ALA A 240 5.62 4.75 0.01
CA ALA A 240 6.38 4.85 -1.24
C ALA A 240 7.59 5.78 -1.13
N LYS A 241 7.42 6.95 -0.51
CA LYS A 241 8.54 7.89 -0.31
C LYS A 241 9.63 7.36 0.62
N ARG A 242 9.32 6.49 1.58
CA ARG A 242 10.35 5.88 2.43
C ARG A 242 11.14 4.85 1.67
N LEU A 243 10.46 4.03 0.86
CA LEU A 243 11.12 3.12 -0.08
C LEU A 243 12.05 3.89 -1.03
N LEU A 244 11.54 4.95 -1.65
CA LEU A 244 12.32 5.82 -2.53
C LEU A 244 13.53 6.44 -1.82
N GLN A 245 13.33 6.99 -0.61
CA GLN A 245 14.40 7.58 0.18
C GLN A 245 15.48 6.55 0.54
N ALA A 246 15.09 5.35 0.99
CA ALA A 246 16.03 4.31 1.41
C ALA A 246 16.96 3.87 0.26
N TYR A 247 16.40 3.66 -0.93
CA TYR A 247 17.21 3.37 -2.13
C TYR A 247 18.01 4.58 -2.59
N TYR A 248 17.51 5.80 -2.41
CA TYR A 248 18.24 7.01 -2.75
C TYR A 248 19.45 7.25 -1.84
N ASP A 249 19.32 7.08 -0.53
CA ASP A 249 20.43 7.27 0.42
C ASP A 249 21.59 6.29 0.18
N LEU A 250 21.27 5.10 -0.31
CA LEU A 250 22.27 4.13 -0.76
C LEU A 250 23.06 4.65 -1.97
N VAL A 251 22.41 5.39 -2.87
CA VAL A 251 22.99 5.94 -4.11
C VAL A 251 23.73 7.25 -3.88
N ARG A 252 23.32 8.07 -2.91
CA ARG A 252 24.04 9.30 -2.56
C ARG A 252 25.49 9.04 -2.13
N GLN A 253 25.79 7.82 -1.71
CA GLN A 253 27.16 7.36 -1.44
C GLN A 253 27.98 7.09 -2.73
N THR A 254 27.36 7.12 -3.91
CA THR A 254 27.92 6.75 -5.22
C THR A 254 27.81 7.84 -6.31
N ASP A 255 27.53 9.10 -5.93
CA ASP A 255 27.66 10.31 -6.79
C ASP A 255 26.74 10.41 -8.04
N LEU A 256 25.54 9.81 -8.01
CA LEU A 256 24.54 9.90 -9.10
C LEU A 256 23.46 10.99 -8.87
N LEU A 257 23.89 12.17 -8.43
CA LEU A 257 23.10 13.20 -7.72
C LEU A 257 21.97 13.93 -8.47
N GLN A 258 21.76 13.77 -9.78
CA GLN A 258 20.90 14.71 -10.52
C GLN A 258 19.42 14.29 -10.71
N THR A 259 19.01 13.08 -10.29
CA THR A 259 17.78 12.46 -10.82
C THR A 259 16.63 12.24 -9.83
N PHE A 260 16.86 12.14 -8.51
CA PHE A 260 15.82 11.74 -7.55
C PHE A 260 15.11 12.89 -6.81
N ASP A 261 15.75 14.06 -6.70
CA ASP A 261 15.35 15.12 -5.76
C ASP A 261 13.92 15.67 -5.96
N LEU A 262 13.40 15.72 -7.19
CA LEU A 262 12.15 16.43 -7.47
C LEU A 262 10.91 15.80 -6.82
N ARG A 263 10.75 14.47 -6.79
CA ARG A 263 9.53 13.85 -6.24
C ARG A 263 9.57 13.71 -4.72
N LEU A 264 10.76 13.58 -4.15
CA LEU A 264 10.95 13.62 -2.71
C LEU A 264 10.63 15.03 -2.19
N LEU A 265 11.21 16.07 -2.79
CA LEU A 265 11.18 17.42 -2.24
C LEU A 265 9.96 18.27 -2.63
N VAL A 266 9.29 18.01 -3.75
CA VAL A 266 8.22 18.91 -4.23
C VAL A 266 6.87 18.57 -3.59
N TYR A 267 6.30 19.57 -2.88
CA TYR A 267 5.03 19.49 -2.16
C TYR A 267 3.84 18.98 -3.00
N ILE A 268 3.80 19.30 -4.30
CA ILE A 268 2.72 18.87 -5.21
C ILE A 268 2.61 17.33 -5.34
N TYR A 269 3.68 16.61 -4.99
CA TYR A 269 3.73 15.15 -4.96
C TYR A 269 3.57 14.57 -3.55
N GLN A 270 3.10 15.34 -2.57
CA GLN A 270 2.65 14.81 -1.27
C GLN A 270 1.27 14.18 -1.39
N ASN A 271 1.15 13.12 -2.17
CA ASN A 271 -0.09 12.37 -2.38
C ASN A 271 -0.34 11.32 -1.29
N GLY A 272 0.54 11.17 -0.29
CA GLY A 272 0.39 10.13 0.74
C GLY A 272 0.47 8.71 0.15
N GLU A 273 1.38 8.50 -0.80
CA GLU A 273 1.46 7.27 -1.59
C GLU A 273 2.04 6.08 -0.81
N TYR A 274 1.38 4.94 -0.98
CA TYR A 274 1.80 3.62 -0.52
C TYR A 274 1.87 2.69 -1.72
N LEU A 275 2.73 1.68 -1.65
CA LEU A 275 2.84 0.66 -2.68
C LEU A 275 2.39 -0.69 -2.11
N SER A 276 1.75 -1.51 -2.94
CA SER A 276 1.65 -2.96 -2.74
C SER A 276 2.44 -3.67 -3.83
N GLN A 277 2.85 -4.93 -3.58
CA GLN A 277 3.50 -5.75 -4.60
C GLN A 277 2.62 -6.90 -5.08
N GLY A 278 2.86 -7.35 -6.30
CA GLY A 278 2.23 -8.55 -6.81
C GLY A 278 0.72 -8.38 -7.02
N THR A 279 -0.03 -9.36 -6.53
CA THR A 279 -1.49 -9.39 -6.62
C THR A 279 -2.11 -9.25 -5.24
N LEU A 280 -2.93 -8.21 -5.07
CA LEU A 280 -3.74 -7.96 -3.88
C LEU A 280 -5.17 -8.45 -4.14
N TYR A 281 -5.56 -9.54 -3.48
CA TYR A 281 -6.96 -9.99 -3.42
C TYR A 281 -7.70 -9.18 -2.37
N HIS A 282 -8.73 -8.42 -2.75
CA HIS A 282 -9.40 -7.51 -1.82
C HIS A 282 -10.90 -7.78 -1.65
N GLN A 283 -11.44 -8.81 -2.31
CA GLN A 283 -12.83 -9.23 -2.13
C GLN A 283 -13.17 -9.42 -0.64
N GLY A 284 -14.28 -8.83 -0.18
CA GLY A 284 -14.70 -8.86 1.22
C GLY A 284 -13.86 -8.02 2.19
N ARG A 285 -12.79 -7.38 1.70
CA ARG A 285 -11.84 -6.55 2.48
C ARG A 285 -11.72 -5.12 1.97
N SER A 286 -12.54 -4.78 0.97
CA SER A 286 -12.57 -3.47 0.34
C SER A 286 -14.00 -3.01 0.09
N CYS A 287 -14.16 -1.71 -0.11
CA CYS A 287 -15.32 -1.11 -0.74
C CYS A 287 -14.94 -0.51 -2.09
N LEU A 288 -15.86 -0.56 -3.06
CA LEU A 288 -15.69 0.01 -4.39
C LEU A 288 -16.81 0.99 -4.65
N VAL A 289 -16.45 2.21 -5.03
CA VAL A 289 -17.40 3.26 -5.36
C VAL A 289 -17.07 3.83 -6.74
N SER A 290 -18.07 4.11 -7.57
CA SER A 290 -17.84 4.85 -8.82
C SER A 290 -17.76 6.35 -8.56
N LEU A 291 -17.09 7.08 -9.45
CA LEU A 291 -17.16 8.54 -9.42
C LEU A 291 -18.62 9.02 -9.56
N ALA A 292 -19.43 8.35 -10.37
CA ALA A 292 -20.85 8.67 -10.54
C ALA A 292 -21.63 8.58 -9.23
N ALA A 293 -21.37 7.54 -8.41
CA ALA A 293 -22.04 7.38 -7.11
C ALA A 293 -21.67 8.52 -6.17
N LEU A 294 -20.39 8.91 -6.09
CA LEU A 294 -19.97 10.06 -5.28
C LEU A 294 -20.66 11.36 -5.72
N GLU A 295 -20.75 11.59 -7.03
CA GLU A 295 -21.40 12.77 -7.60
C GLU A 295 -22.90 12.81 -7.26
N GLN A 296 -23.60 11.69 -7.45
CA GLN A 296 -25.02 11.54 -7.15
C GLN A 296 -25.34 11.62 -5.66
N SER A 297 -24.42 11.18 -4.81
CA SER A 297 -24.55 11.25 -3.34
C SER A 297 -24.13 12.60 -2.74
N GLY A 298 -23.92 13.63 -3.56
CA GLY A 298 -23.74 15.01 -3.07
C GLY A 298 -22.30 15.47 -2.90
N LEU A 299 -21.32 14.86 -3.60
CA LEU A 299 -19.92 15.31 -3.55
C LEU A 299 -19.78 16.81 -3.85
N TYR A 300 -20.52 17.30 -4.84
CA TYR A 300 -20.52 18.71 -5.23
C TYR A 300 -21.33 19.61 -4.30
N SER A 301 -22.27 19.05 -3.54
CA SER A 301 -22.98 19.79 -2.50
C SER A 301 -22.04 20.12 -1.34
N LEU A 302 -21.19 19.15 -0.95
CA LEU A 302 -20.22 19.33 0.13
C LEU A 302 -18.96 20.10 -0.32
N TYR A 303 -18.52 19.88 -1.57
CA TYR A 303 -17.35 20.52 -2.17
C TYR A 303 -17.64 21.03 -3.58
N PRO A 304 -18.32 22.18 -3.73
CA PRO A 304 -18.66 22.77 -5.03
C PRO A 304 -17.44 23.03 -5.92
N GLU A 305 -16.27 23.27 -5.32
CA GLU A 305 -15.03 23.54 -6.03
C GLU A 305 -14.58 22.38 -6.95
N PHE A 306 -15.08 21.15 -6.70
CA PHE A 306 -14.81 20.00 -7.56
C PHE A 306 -15.59 20.00 -8.89
N ALA A 307 -16.66 20.80 -9.01
CA ALA A 307 -17.44 20.91 -10.24
C ALA A 307 -16.72 21.73 -11.34
N ALA A 308 -15.71 22.53 -10.97
CA ALA A 308 -14.97 23.40 -11.88
C ALA A 308 -14.11 22.59 -12.87
N ARG A 309 -14.46 22.64 -14.17
CA ARG A 309 -13.84 21.82 -15.23
C ARG A 309 -12.42 22.25 -15.60
N ASP A 310 -12.10 23.54 -15.48
CA ASP A 310 -10.78 24.11 -15.77
C ASP A 310 -9.65 23.51 -14.93
N ARG A 311 -9.99 23.01 -13.74
CA ARG A 311 -9.05 22.41 -12.78
C ARG A 311 -8.81 20.91 -12.97
N GLN A 312 -9.51 20.27 -13.90
CA GLN A 312 -9.44 18.81 -14.10
C GLN A 312 -8.24 18.35 -14.93
N SER A 313 -7.46 19.26 -15.53
CA SER A 313 -6.31 18.91 -16.38
C SER A 313 -5.00 18.65 -15.61
N LYS A 314 -4.89 19.06 -14.34
CA LYS A 314 -3.65 18.98 -13.53
C LYS A 314 -3.92 18.53 -12.08
N TRP A 315 -4.33 17.27 -11.90
CA TRP A 315 -4.80 16.76 -10.59
C TRP A 315 -3.86 17.03 -9.41
N ALA A 316 -2.55 16.82 -9.55
CA ALA A 316 -1.59 17.00 -8.46
C ALA A 316 -1.46 18.49 -8.05
N VAL A 317 -1.44 19.39 -9.04
CA VAL A 317 -1.40 20.84 -8.82
C VAL A 317 -2.71 21.32 -8.21
N THR A 318 -3.85 20.86 -8.73
CA THR A 318 -5.18 21.19 -8.21
C THR A 318 -5.33 20.72 -6.77
N THR A 319 -4.87 19.50 -6.45
CA THR A 319 -4.90 18.97 -5.08
C THR A 319 -4.04 19.82 -4.14
N ALA A 320 -2.82 20.17 -4.56
CA ALA A 320 -1.95 21.04 -3.76
C ALA A 320 -2.56 22.44 -3.54
N HIS A 321 -3.22 22.99 -4.56
CA HIS A 321 -3.95 24.25 -4.46
C HIS A 321 -5.11 24.15 -3.46
N PHE A 322 -5.94 23.10 -3.52
CA PHE A 322 -7.01 22.90 -2.55
C PHE A 322 -6.48 22.73 -1.14
N ARG A 323 -5.42 21.94 -0.94
CA ARG A 323 -4.79 21.83 0.38
C ARG A 323 -4.35 23.18 0.92
N LYS A 324 -3.72 24.03 0.10
CA LYS A 324 -3.33 25.38 0.51
C LYS A 324 -4.56 26.21 0.89
N LEU A 325 -5.49 26.37 -0.04
CA LEU A 325 -6.70 27.18 0.12
C LEU A 325 -7.50 26.75 1.36
N TRP A 326 -7.74 25.45 1.50
CA TRP A 326 -8.57 24.88 2.55
C TRP A 326 -7.86 24.74 3.90
N THR A 327 -6.53 24.88 3.95
CA THR A 327 -5.78 25.00 5.21
C THR A 327 -5.83 26.41 5.78
N GLU A 328 -5.85 27.41 4.89
CA GLU A 328 -5.92 28.83 5.24
C GLU A 328 -7.35 29.23 5.65
N GLN A 329 -8.37 28.58 5.07
CA GLN A 329 -9.77 28.77 5.42
C GLN A 329 -10.12 28.05 6.73
N HIS A 330 -10.19 28.79 7.83
CA HIS A 330 -10.78 28.32 9.07
C HIS A 330 -12.30 28.47 9.01
N VAL A 331 -13.01 27.38 8.75
CA VAL A 331 -14.47 27.39 8.64
C VAL A 331 -15.06 26.55 9.77
N SER A 332 -16.07 27.09 10.44
CA SER A 332 -16.89 26.30 11.36
C SER A 332 -17.73 25.31 10.55
N THR A 333 -17.96 24.13 11.10
CA THR A 333 -18.76 23.11 10.41
C THR A 333 -20.23 23.44 10.56
N THR A 334 -21.03 23.34 9.51
CA THR A 334 -22.48 23.50 9.62
C THR A 334 -23.16 22.15 9.82
N TYR A 335 -24.39 22.15 10.35
CA TYR A 335 -25.16 20.92 10.51
C TYR A 335 -25.42 20.23 9.16
N GLY A 336 -25.77 21.00 8.12
CA GLY A 336 -25.99 20.48 6.78
C GLY A 336 -24.73 19.84 6.16
N GLU A 337 -23.53 20.30 6.51
CA GLU A 337 -22.29 19.63 6.09
C GLU A 337 -22.08 18.29 6.80
N LEU A 338 -22.50 18.16 8.07
CA LEU A 338 -22.46 16.89 8.79
C LEU A 338 -23.40 15.87 8.14
N GLU A 339 -24.64 16.28 7.87
CA GLU A 339 -25.65 15.44 7.21
C GLU A 339 -25.20 15.04 5.80
N ALA A 340 -24.67 15.99 5.03
CA ALA A 340 -24.15 15.71 3.69
C ALA A 340 -22.97 14.73 3.73
N ALA A 341 -22.05 14.86 4.69
CA ALA A 341 -20.92 13.94 4.84
C ALA A 341 -21.38 12.52 5.25
N LEU A 342 -22.36 12.40 6.14
CA LEU A 342 -22.94 11.10 6.53
C LEU A 342 -23.72 10.47 5.38
N SER A 343 -24.55 11.24 4.68
CA SER A 343 -25.30 10.78 3.52
C SER A 343 -24.37 10.25 2.45
N LEU A 344 -23.29 10.99 2.17
CA LEU A 344 -22.29 10.58 1.19
C LEU A 344 -21.51 9.35 1.66
N ALA A 345 -21.08 9.29 2.91
CA ALA A 345 -20.37 8.15 3.46
C ALA A 345 -21.22 6.86 3.44
N SER A 346 -22.46 6.93 3.91
CA SER A 346 -23.38 5.79 3.99
C SER A 346 -23.79 5.26 2.61
N ALA A 347 -24.04 6.14 1.64
CA ALA A 347 -24.43 5.74 0.30
C ALA A 347 -23.27 5.13 -0.50
N CYS A 348 -22.04 5.61 -0.29
CA CYS A 348 -20.90 5.26 -1.14
C CYS A 348 -19.96 4.20 -0.57
N PHE A 349 -19.85 4.06 0.76
CA PHE A 349 -18.80 3.26 1.39
C PHE A 349 -19.35 2.10 2.22
N VAL A 350 -20.17 1.26 1.59
CA VAL A 350 -20.79 0.09 2.22
C VAL A 350 -19.72 -0.87 2.77
N GLY A 351 -19.89 -1.29 4.03
CA GLY A 351 -18.95 -2.20 4.71
C GLY A 351 -17.68 -1.53 5.24
N VAL A 352 -17.62 -0.20 5.17
CA VAL A 352 -16.61 0.65 5.83
C VAL A 352 -17.29 1.42 6.97
N ASP A 353 -16.52 1.83 7.97
CA ASP A 353 -17.05 2.64 9.07
C ASP A 353 -17.54 4.01 8.54
N ILE A 354 -18.85 4.23 8.63
CA ILE A 354 -19.53 5.41 8.10
C ILE A 354 -19.03 6.68 8.80
N LEU A 355 -18.80 6.64 10.11
CA LEU A 355 -18.32 7.80 10.87
C LEU A 355 -16.90 8.15 10.45
N GLU A 356 -16.01 7.16 10.34
CA GLU A 356 -14.64 7.41 9.92
C GLU A 356 -14.58 7.99 8.49
N MET A 357 -15.41 7.50 7.57
CA MET A 357 -15.50 8.05 6.21
C MET A 357 -16.08 9.46 6.18
N ALA A 358 -17.14 9.74 6.96
CA ALA A 358 -17.70 11.09 7.05
C ALA A 358 -16.69 12.08 7.65
N VAL A 359 -15.93 11.68 8.68
CA VAL A 359 -14.82 12.45 9.23
C VAL A 359 -13.74 12.71 8.18
N MET A 360 -13.40 11.72 7.33
CA MET A 360 -12.46 11.92 6.23
C MET A 360 -12.92 12.98 5.23
N PHE A 361 -14.19 12.92 4.80
CA PHE A 361 -14.75 13.94 3.91
C PHE A 361 -14.64 15.32 4.54
N LEU A 362 -15.17 15.49 5.75
CA LEU A 362 -15.13 16.75 6.47
C LEU A 362 -13.69 17.28 6.63
N SER A 363 -12.71 16.37 6.76
CA SER A 363 -11.29 16.71 6.93
C SER A 363 -10.58 17.22 5.67
N PHE A 364 -11.25 17.28 4.51
CA PHE A 364 -10.68 17.93 3.32
C PHE A 364 -10.43 19.42 3.57
N LYS A 365 -11.32 20.07 4.33
CA LYS A 365 -11.20 21.47 4.74
C LYS A 365 -10.76 21.56 6.19
N ARG A 366 -9.95 22.57 6.52
CA ARG A 366 -9.58 22.86 7.91
C ARG A 366 -10.81 23.33 8.67
N ARG A 367 -11.29 22.47 9.55
CA ARG A 367 -12.46 22.71 10.41
C ARG A 367 -12.02 22.84 11.86
N GLU A 368 -12.78 23.61 12.61
CA GLU A 368 -12.57 23.68 14.06
C GLU A 368 -12.95 22.36 14.72
N LEU A 369 -11.98 21.75 15.39
CA LEU A 369 -12.20 20.57 16.24
C LEU A 369 -12.62 21.01 17.64
N ARG A 370 -13.53 20.26 18.26
CA ARG A 370 -13.98 20.53 19.62
C ARG A 370 -12.84 20.36 20.62
N ARG A 371 -12.73 21.32 21.55
CA ARG A 371 -11.79 21.21 22.68
C ARG A 371 -12.25 20.13 23.65
N VAL A 372 -11.36 19.20 23.97
CA VAL A 372 -11.55 18.28 25.10
C VAL A 372 -11.66 19.13 26.38
N ARG A 373 -12.83 19.13 27.03
CA ARG A 373 -13.00 19.74 28.35
C ARG A 373 -12.28 18.85 29.36
N GLY A 374 -11.21 19.34 30.00
CA GLY A 374 -10.63 18.67 31.19
C GLY A 374 -9.12 18.42 31.24
N GLY A 375 -8.30 19.00 30.36
CA GLY A 375 -6.84 18.87 30.49
C GLY A 375 -6.11 20.05 29.88
N LYS A 376 -5.26 20.72 30.68
CA LYS A 376 -4.32 21.75 30.19
C LYS A 376 -3.24 21.18 29.25
N GLU A 377 -3.15 19.85 29.10
CA GLU A 377 -2.46 19.14 27.98
C GLU A 377 -3.28 19.18 26.66
N SER A 378 -4.01 20.29 26.52
CA SER A 378 -5.00 20.69 25.52
C SER A 378 -4.57 20.33 24.11
N LEU A 379 -5.55 19.96 23.26
CA LEU A 379 -5.52 19.69 21.81
C LEU A 379 -4.30 20.15 21.02
N ARG A 380 -3.67 21.29 21.36
CA ARG A 380 -2.30 21.61 20.99
C ARG A 380 -1.32 20.46 21.15
N SER A 381 -1.31 19.63 22.20
CA SER A 381 -0.39 18.49 22.32
C SER A 381 -0.71 17.39 21.29
N ILE A 382 -1.99 17.09 21.05
CA ILE A 382 -2.42 16.05 20.07
C ILE A 382 -2.21 16.56 18.63
N ILE A 383 -2.61 17.80 18.37
CA ILE A 383 -2.29 18.54 17.15
C ILE A 383 -0.76 18.60 17.00
N HIS A 384 0.03 18.88 18.03
CA HIS A 384 1.48 18.89 17.91
C HIS A 384 2.01 17.48 17.65
N THR A 385 1.50 16.41 18.28
CA THR A 385 1.87 15.02 17.96
C THR A 385 1.56 14.64 16.50
N TYR A 386 0.44 15.09 15.93
CA TYR A 386 0.03 14.73 14.56
C TYR A 386 0.44 15.74 13.47
N ILE A 387 0.60 17.02 13.81
CA ILE A 387 0.98 18.15 12.94
C ILE A 387 2.49 18.41 13.00
N THR A 388 3.17 18.06 14.10
CA THR A 388 4.61 18.21 14.30
C THR A 388 5.15 17.08 15.20
N ASP A 389 5.27 15.85 14.69
CA ASP A 389 5.92 14.68 15.36
C ASP A 389 7.09 15.08 16.28
N SER A 390 6.85 15.35 17.57
CA SER A 390 7.91 15.86 18.47
C SER A 390 7.74 15.51 19.95
N ASN A 391 6.75 14.68 20.31
CA ASN A 391 6.64 14.14 21.67
C ASN A 391 7.03 12.66 21.76
N VAL A 392 8.22 12.36 21.24
CA VAL A 392 9.06 11.24 21.69
C VAL A 392 10.48 11.77 21.83
N LYS A 393 10.65 12.76 22.72
CA LYS A 393 11.88 13.56 22.81
C LYS A 393 13.10 12.77 23.29
N ASP A 394 12.88 11.59 23.89
CA ASP A 394 13.97 10.76 24.44
C ASP A 394 14.35 9.58 23.53
N CYS A 395 13.68 9.36 22.40
CA CYS A 395 14.06 8.34 21.41
C CYS A 395 14.22 8.88 19.96
N LEU A 396 13.82 10.12 19.67
CA LEU A 396 13.79 10.70 18.31
C LEU A 396 14.86 11.75 18.01
N GLN A 397 15.87 11.96 18.87
CA GLN A 397 16.98 12.86 18.48
C GLN A 397 17.72 12.39 17.21
N SER A 398 17.47 11.17 16.73
CA SER A 398 18.03 10.62 15.49
C SER A 398 17.08 10.58 14.26
N LEU A 399 15.80 10.97 14.34
CA LEU A 399 14.85 10.85 13.22
C LEU A 399 14.01 12.12 13.02
N HIS A 400 14.62 13.17 12.50
CA HIS A 400 13.89 14.31 11.93
C HIS A 400 13.13 13.82 10.68
N ILE A 401 11.84 13.46 10.80
CA ILE A 401 11.02 13.08 9.64
C ILE A 401 10.87 14.33 8.75
N PRO A 402 11.46 14.33 7.54
CA PRO A 402 11.40 15.52 6.71
C PRO A 402 9.96 15.81 6.27
N GLU A 403 9.70 17.05 5.86
CA GLU A 403 8.40 17.49 5.30
C GLU A 403 7.79 16.50 4.31
N TRP A 404 8.62 15.86 3.48
CA TRP A 404 8.18 14.88 2.48
C TRP A 404 7.67 13.57 3.06
N GLY A 405 8.10 13.19 4.27
CA GLY A 405 7.65 12.00 4.99
C GLY A 405 6.39 12.24 5.82
N ARG A 406 5.91 13.49 5.87
CA ARG A 406 4.68 13.84 6.58
C ARG A 406 3.45 13.38 5.81
N LYS A 407 2.42 12.98 6.56
CA LYS A 407 1.10 12.68 5.99
C LYS A 407 0.48 13.96 5.40
N PRO A 408 -0.31 13.86 4.32
CA PRO A 408 -1.04 15.01 3.78
C PRO A 408 -1.91 15.72 4.84
N GLN A 409 -2.14 17.02 4.67
CA GLN A 409 -2.81 17.85 5.68
C GLN A 409 -4.19 17.30 6.08
N GLU A 410 -5.01 16.96 5.09
CA GLU A 410 -6.36 16.40 5.29
C GLU A 410 -6.31 15.05 6.03
N VAL A 411 -5.25 14.27 5.82
CA VAL A 411 -5.03 13.00 6.52
C VAL A 411 -4.66 13.25 7.98
N ARG A 412 -3.82 14.25 8.26
CA ARG A 412 -3.48 14.64 9.64
C ARG A 412 -4.70 15.12 10.41
N GLN A 413 -5.54 15.92 9.76
CA GLN A 413 -6.78 16.41 10.34
C GLN A 413 -7.77 15.27 10.62
N TYR A 414 -7.93 14.34 9.67
CA TYR A 414 -8.72 13.14 9.87
C TYR A 414 -8.25 12.34 11.09
N LEU A 415 -6.94 12.09 11.20
CA LEU A 415 -6.38 11.36 12.35
C LEU A 415 -6.64 12.09 13.67
N ALA A 416 -6.49 13.42 13.70
CA ALA A 416 -6.80 14.21 14.88
C ALA A 416 -8.30 14.13 15.26
N ALA A 417 -9.20 14.15 14.28
CA ALA A 417 -10.63 14.02 14.52
C ALA A 417 -11.01 12.60 14.99
N LEU A 418 -10.35 11.56 14.47
CA LEU A 418 -10.54 10.19 14.96
C LEU A 418 -10.15 10.02 16.42
N HIS A 419 -9.12 10.70 16.89
CA HIS A 419 -8.77 10.67 18.31
C HIS A 419 -9.85 11.26 19.22
N LEU A 420 -10.67 12.17 18.71
CA LEU A 420 -11.83 12.71 19.43
C LEU A 420 -13.02 11.76 19.36
N LEU A 421 -13.16 11.02 18.26
CA LEU A 421 -14.24 10.06 18.06
C LEU A 421 -14.03 8.80 18.92
N TYR A 422 -12.79 8.32 18.96
CA TYR A 422 -12.34 7.15 19.69
C TYR A 422 -11.19 7.55 20.61
N PRO A 423 -11.47 8.26 21.73
CA PRO A 423 -10.44 8.49 22.72
C PRO A 423 -9.92 7.12 23.17
N GLY A 424 -8.61 6.91 23.09
CA GLY A 424 -7.98 5.67 23.55
C GLY A 424 -8.35 5.39 25.02
N PRO A 425 -8.13 4.17 25.53
CA PRO A 425 -8.40 3.86 26.93
C PRO A 425 -7.68 4.91 27.77
N ALA A 426 -8.46 5.75 28.44
CA ALA A 426 -7.90 6.74 29.32
C ALA A 426 -7.12 5.95 30.39
N VAL A 427 -5.87 6.32 30.63
CA VAL A 427 -5.15 5.83 31.80
C VAL A 427 -5.87 6.44 33.00
N PHE A 428 -6.95 5.80 33.42
CA PHE A 428 -7.73 6.12 34.60
C PHE A 428 -7.72 4.89 35.49
N ASP A 429 -7.22 5.13 36.71
CA ASP A 429 -7.32 4.22 37.84
C ASP A 429 -8.75 3.70 37.98
N GLY A 430 -8.84 2.40 38.26
CA GLY A 430 -10.05 1.61 38.10
C GLY A 430 -11.30 2.20 38.75
N SER A 431 -12.38 2.26 37.99
CA SER A 431 -13.68 1.68 38.34
C SER A 431 -14.73 2.03 37.29
N ALA A 432 -15.70 1.12 37.16
CA ALA A 432 -16.90 1.16 36.30
C ALA A 432 -16.74 0.65 34.86
N GLU A 433 -16.90 -0.67 34.71
CA GLU A 433 -17.38 -1.30 33.48
C GLU A 433 -18.80 -0.80 33.15
N GLY A 434 -19.01 -0.34 31.92
CA GLY A 434 -20.33 -0.07 31.35
C GLY A 434 -20.45 -0.72 29.98
N LYS A 435 -21.12 -1.89 29.93
CA LYS A 435 -21.51 -2.58 28.69
C LYS A 435 -22.56 -1.75 27.96
N LEU A 436 -22.29 -1.37 26.71
CA LEU A 436 -23.34 -0.96 25.76
C LEU A 436 -23.88 -2.21 25.06
N SER A 437 -25.13 -2.54 25.39
CA SER A 437 -25.93 -3.59 24.76
C SER A 437 -26.45 -3.14 23.39
N ASN A 438 -26.43 -4.06 22.44
CA ASN A 438 -27.09 -3.94 21.14
C ASN A 438 -28.61 -3.87 21.30
N THR A 439 -29.23 -2.79 20.83
CA THR A 439 -30.66 -2.71 20.55
C THR A 439 -30.84 -2.19 19.12
N ASP A 440 -31.57 -2.96 18.30
CA ASP A 440 -32.09 -2.56 16.99
C ASP A 440 -33.10 -1.40 17.19
N GLY A 441 -32.60 -0.17 17.16
CA GLY A 441 -33.38 1.06 17.09
C GLY A 441 -33.52 1.51 15.63
N GLY A 442 -34.70 2.02 15.26
CA GLY A 442 -35.04 2.41 13.89
C GLY A 442 -34.08 3.43 13.25
N SER A 443 -34.14 3.57 11.92
CA SER A 443 -33.20 4.37 11.12
C SER A 443 -32.95 5.79 11.66
N ALA A 444 -33.96 6.42 12.26
CA ALA A 444 -33.86 7.76 12.83
C ALA A 444 -33.02 7.84 14.12
N GLU A 445 -33.05 6.81 14.98
CA GLU A 445 -32.22 6.76 16.19
C GLU A 445 -30.76 6.50 15.85
N GLN A 446 -30.51 5.65 14.85
CA GLN A 446 -29.16 5.39 14.34
C GLN A 446 -28.55 6.64 13.71
N GLU A 447 -29.31 7.37 12.88
CA GLU A 447 -28.88 8.62 12.26
C GLU A 447 -28.58 9.71 13.30
N SER A 448 -29.43 9.85 14.32
CA SER A 448 -29.19 10.73 15.47
C SER A 448 -27.89 10.38 16.19
N GLY A 449 -27.62 9.10 16.41
CA GLY A 449 -26.37 8.63 17.02
C GLY A 449 -25.12 8.98 16.19
N LEU A 450 -25.20 8.86 14.87
CA LEU A 450 -24.09 9.19 13.96
C LEU A 450 -23.77 10.69 13.96
N ILE A 451 -24.79 11.54 13.90
CA ILE A 451 -24.62 13.00 13.97
C ILE A 451 -24.02 13.40 15.31
N GLN A 452 -24.47 12.80 16.43
CA GLN A 452 -23.86 13.03 17.75
C GLN A 452 -22.39 12.63 17.78
N GLY A 453 -22.01 11.55 17.08
CA GLY A 453 -20.61 11.17 16.88
C GLY A 453 -19.79 12.29 16.22
N LEU A 454 -20.25 12.85 15.11
CA LEU A 454 -19.55 13.94 14.42
C LEU A 454 -19.52 15.24 15.24
N LEU A 455 -20.59 15.53 15.98
CA LEU A 455 -20.66 16.66 16.92
C LEU A 455 -19.67 16.54 18.09
N ARG A 456 -19.09 15.36 18.35
CA ARG A 456 -17.98 15.22 19.32
C ARG A 456 -16.65 15.70 18.71
N CYS A 457 -16.48 15.54 17.40
CA CYS A 457 -15.25 15.89 16.70
C CYS A 457 -15.19 17.37 16.33
N PHE A 458 -16.27 17.91 15.75
CA PHE A 458 -16.28 19.23 15.13
C PHE A 458 -17.08 20.26 15.93
N SER A 459 -16.58 21.49 15.98
CA SER A 459 -17.36 22.64 16.43
C SER A 459 -18.35 23.04 15.34
N VAL A 460 -19.62 23.15 15.71
CA VAL A 460 -20.70 23.53 14.80
C VAL A 460 -21.21 24.93 15.13
N LEU A 461 -21.29 25.78 14.10
CA LEU A 461 -22.05 27.03 14.19
C LEU A 461 -23.53 26.67 14.11
N LEU A 462 -24.28 27.05 15.15
CA LEU A 462 -25.73 26.93 15.20
C LEU A 462 -26.39 27.92 14.23
#